data_AF-A0A661AUP3-F1
#
_entry.id   AF-A0A661AUP3-F1
#
_cell.length_a   1.000
_cell.length_b   1.000
_cell.length_c   1.000
_cell.angle_alpha   90.00
_cell.angle_beta   90.00
_cell.angle_gamma   90.00
#
_symmetry.space_group_name_H-M   'P 1'
#
loop_
_entity.id
_entity.type
_entity.pdbx_description
1 polymer ?
#
loop_
_entity_poly.entity_id
_entity_poly.type
_entity_poly.pdbx_seq_one_letter_code
_entity_poly.pdbx_strand_id
1 'polypeptide(L)'
;KIADEALEREIADREPDFTAKDWFGNEHRLWAITDTATIETVQSALADKTLFIADGHHRYETAVNYWKECESKGLKPEPGATETYRNRMMTFINMDDPGLVVLPTHRVVHSVKNFDLDRFISAAEKNFKVERYAESKFQEVMAKMAMLGEQGEHTFVFVPKNAKEYYLLTLRDESIMDSRITEQVSAEWKRLDVTILHKLLLEDLLGIDAKALEEKRNLYYIRNKEDGFKYLEKDPDVQCVFYVNPTKVEQVKKIASAGERMPQKSTDFYPKLLTGMVINKLRFSE
;
A
#
# COMPACT_ATOMS: atom_id res chain seq x y z
N LYS A 1 -21.98 -4.77 3.69
CA LYS A 1 -23.11 -4.84 4.65
C LYS A 1 -24.00 -6.06 4.44
N ILE A 2 -24.83 -6.18 3.38
CA ILE A 2 -25.72 -7.37 3.21
C ILE A 2 -24.92 -8.69 3.20
N ALA A 3 -23.83 -8.75 2.43
CA ALA A 3 -22.94 -9.91 2.40
C ALA A 3 -22.33 -10.20 3.77
N ASP A 4 -21.79 -9.18 4.44
CA ASP A 4 -21.16 -9.31 5.77
C ASP A 4 -22.17 -9.84 6.81
N GLU A 5 -23.36 -9.26 6.88
CA GLU A 5 -24.42 -9.68 7.82
C GLU A 5 -24.92 -11.10 7.57
N ALA A 6 -24.90 -11.57 6.32
CA ALA A 6 -25.23 -12.96 5.98
C ALA A 6 -24.13 -13.91 6.48
N LEU A 7 -22.86 -13.57 6.24
CA LEU A 7 -21.71 -14.37 6.68
C LEU A 7 -21.58 -14.39 8.22
N GLU A 8 -21.71 -13.25 8.88
CA GLU A 8 -21.64 -13.14 10.35
C GLU A 8 -22.72 -13.99 11.03
N ARG A 9 -23.94 -13.98 10.48
CA ARG A 9 -25.05 -14.79 11.00
C ARG A 9 -24.79 -16.28 10.83
N GLU A 10 -24.26 -16.69 9.68
CA GLU A 10 -23.94 -18.08 9.38
C GLU A 10 -22.88 -18.64 10.33
N ILE A 11 -21.93 -17.82 10.79
CA ILE A 11 -20.84 -18.27 11.67
C ILE A 11 -21.09 -18.01 13.17
N ALA A 12 -22.14 -17.28 13.55
CA ALA A 12 -22.32 -16.75 14.91
C ALA A 12 -22.25 -17.81 16.02
N ASP A 13 -22.81 -19.00 15.79
CA ASP A 13 -22.84 -20.11 16.75
C ASP A 13 -21.92 -21.27 16.34
N ARG A 14 -20.96 -21.03 15.45
CA ARG A 14 -20.02 -22.05 14.93
C ARG A 14 -18.59 -21.74 15.38
N GLU A 15 -17.93 -22.76 15.92
CA GLU A 15 -16.48 -22.72 16.08
C GLU A 15 -15.80 -22.65 14.69
N PRO A 16 -14.63 -21.97 14.57
CA PRO A 16 -13.87 -21.95 13.33
C PRO A 16 -13.46 -23.36 12.90
N ASP A 17 -13.61 -23.66 11.61
CA ASP A 17 -13.13 -24.92 11.02
C ASP A 17 -11.60 -25.00 11.03
N PHE A 18 -10.93 -23.83 11.02
CA PHE A 18 -9.48 -23.72 11.11
C PHE A 18 -9.06 -22.42 11.80
N THR A 19 -8.04 -22.49 12.66
CA THR A 19 -7.43 -21.33 13.30
C THR A 19 -5.91 -21.39 13.13
N ALA A 20 -5.28 -20.25 12.83
CA ALA A 20 -3.83 -20.10 12.78
C ALA A 20 -3.39 -18.78 13.40
N LYS A 21 -2.12 -18.71 13.83
CA LYS A 21 -1.49 -17.46 14.25
C LYS A 21 -0.35 -17.14 13.30
N ASP A 22 -0.28 -15.91 12.82
CA ASP A 22 0.83 -15.47 11.99
C ASP A 22 2.03 -14.99 12.82
N TRP A 23 3.12 -14.63 12.13
CA TRP A 23 4.35 -14.14 12.77
C TRP A 23 4.19 -12.78 13.46
N PHE A 24 3.12 -12.05 13.18
CA PHE A 24 2.76 -10.80 13.85
C PHE A 24 1.83 -11.03 15.06
N GLY A 25 1.47 -12.28 15.35
CA GLY A 25 0.57 -12.65 16.43
C GLY A 25 -0.91 -12.44 16.12
N ASN A 26 -1.28 -12.12 14.88
CA ASN A 26 -2.69 -12.05 14.51
C ASN A 26 -3.27 -13.46 14.47
N GLU A 27 -4.48 -13.61 15.01
CA GLU A 27 -5.26 -14.84 14.91
C GLU A 27 -6.12 -14.82 13.65
N HIS A 28 -5.93 -15.81 12.79
CA HIS A 28 -6.70 -16.05 11.57
C HIS A 28 -7.70 -17.17 11.85
N ARG A 29 -8.99 -16.88 11.69
CA ARG A 29 -10.07 -17.85 11.86
C ARG A 29 -10.80 -18.05 10.53
N LEU A 30 -11.06 -19.29 10.18
CA LEU A 30 -11.66 -19.67 8.90
C LEU A 30 -12.91 -20.52 9.15
N TRP A 31 -14.00 -20.17 8.46
CA TRP A 31 -15.22 -20.97 8.41
C TRP A 31 -15.55 -21.30 6.95
N ALA A 32 -15.84 -22.57 6.70
CA ALA A 32 -16.38 -23.02 5.42
C ALA A 32 -17.89 -22.73 5.39
N ILE A 33 -18.31 -21.93 4.41
CA ILE A 33 -19.72 -21.61 4.18
C ILE A 33 -20.23 -22.54 3.08
N THR A 34 -21.11 -23.46 3.44
CA THR A 34 -21.70 -24.45 2.52
C THR A 34 -23.21 -24.31 2.38
N ASP A 35 -23.85 -23.49 3.22
CA ASP A 35 -25.27 -23.19 3.09
C ASP A 35 -25.55 -22.41 1.79
N THR A 36 -26.45 -22.97 0.97
CA THR A 36 -26.72 -22.44 -0.37
C THR A 36 -27.43 -21.09 -0.32
N ALA A 37 -28.33 -20.88 0.65
CA ALA A 37 -29.07 -19.62 0.76
C ALA A 37 -28.16 -18.45 1.17
N THR A 38 -27.22 -18.70 2.10
CA THR A 38 -26.17 -17.75 2.48
C THR A 38 -25.28 -17.41 1.28
N ILE A 39 -24.83 -18.42 0.51
CA ILE A 39 -24.01 -18.21 -0.70
C ILE A 39 -24.76 -17.36 -1.74
N GLU A 40 -26.02 -17.68 -2.05
CA GLU A 40 -26.85 -16.93 -3.01
C GLU A 40 -27.06 -15.48 -2.57
N THR A 41 -27.25 -15.24 -1.27
CA THR A 41 -27.37 -13.89 -0.70
C THR A 41 -26.10 -13.08 -0.92
N VAL A 42 -24.93 -13.66 -0.62
CA VAL A 42 -23.63 -13.01 -0.83
C VAL A 42 -23.39 -12.74 -2.31
N GLN A 43 -23.65 -13.72 -3.19
CA GLN A 43 -23.49 -13.56 -4.64
C GLN A 43 -24.38 -12.44 -5.18
N SER A 44 -25.65 -12.40 -4.76
CA SER A 44 -26.60 -11.36 -5.18
C SER A 44 -26.19 -9.97 -4.70
N ALA A 45 -25.69 -9.86 -3.47
CA ALA A 45 -25.22 -8.60 -2.90
C ALA A 45 -23.95 -8.05 -3.59
N LEU A 46 -23.16 -8.92 -4.22
CA LEU A 46 -21.91 -8.56 -4.91
C LEU A 46 -22.06 -8.43 -6.43
N ALA A 47 -23.17 -8.89 -7.02
CA ALA A 47 -23.35 -9.01 -8.46
C ALA A 47 -23.17 -7.70 -9.25
N ASP A 48 -23.56 -6.56 -8.66
CA ASP A 48 -23.49 -5.23 -9.25
C ASP A 48 -22.28 -4.39 -8.75
N LYS A 49 -21.41 -5.00 -7.94
CA LYS A 49 -20.32 -4.27 -7.28
C LYS A 49 -19.06 -4.24 -8.14
N THR A 50 -18.45 -3.06 -8.21
CA THR A 50 -17.10 -2.91 -8.75
C THR A 50 -16.08 -3.38 -7.70
N LEU A 51 -15.20 -4.28 -8.11
CA LEU A 51 -14.14 -4.82 -7.26
C LEU A 51 -12.84 -4.07 -7.50
N PHE A 52 -12.17 -3.68 -6.42
CA PHE A 52 -10.85 -3.08 -6.45
C PHE A 52 -9.79 -4.13 -6.09
N ILE A 53 -8.73 -4.23 -6.89
CA ILE A 53 -7.61 -5.11 -6.55
C ILE A 53 -6.74 -4.38 -5.51
N ALA A 54 -6.96 -4.68 -4.23
CA ALA A 54 -6.17 -4.12 -3.14
C ALA A 54 -4.75 -4.72 -3.09
N ASP A 55 -4.62 -6.01 -3.37
CA ASP A 55 -3.35 -6.73 -3.43
C ASP A 55 -3.44 -7.85 -4.47
N GLY A 56 -2.32 -8.17 -5.10
CA GLY A 56 -2.24 -9.27 -6.07
C GLY A 56 -2.39 -8.86 -7.54
N HIS A 57 -2.10 -7.61 -7.91
CA HIS A 57 -2.06 -7.17 -9.32
C HIS A 57 -1.26 -8.12 -10.22
N HIS A 58 -0.01 -8.44 -9.85
CA HIS A 58 0.82 -9.39 -10.60
C HIS A 58 0.25 -10.82 -10.61
N ARG A 59 -0.39 -11.24 -9.50
CA ARG A 59 -1.08 -12.55 -9.43
C ARG A 59 -2.25 -12.60 -10.40
N TYR A 60 -3.02 -11.50 -10.48
CA TYR A 60 -4.14 -11.34 -11.40
C TYR A 60 -3.69 -11.29 -12.86
N GLU A 61 -2.65 -10.51 -13.19
CA GLU A 61 -2.07 -10.46 -14.53
C GLU A 61 -1.53 -11.83 -14.98
N THR A 62 -0.81 -12.52 -14.10
CA THR A 62 -0.32 -13.89 -14.36
C THR A 62 -1.49 -14.85 -14.59
N ALA A 63 -2.53 -14.75 -13.78
CA ALA A 63 -3.77 -15.49 -13.92
C ALA A 63 -4.45 -15.28 -15.29
N VAL A 64 -4.53 -14.03 -15.76
CA VAL A 64 -5.12 -13.69 -17.07
C VAL A 64 -4.24 -14.23 -18.21
N ASN A 65 -2.92 -14.10 -18.11
CA ASN A 65 -1.99 -14.62 -19.11
C ASN A 65 -2.07 -16.14 -19.22
N TYR A 66 -2.11 -16.83 -18.08
CA TYR A 66 -2.26 -18.29 -18.04
C TYR A 66 -3.60 -18.74 -18.63
N TRP A 67 -4.69 -18.02 -18.36
CA TRP A 67 -5.98 -18.29 -19.00
C TRP A 67 -5.87 -18.22 -20.53
N LYS A 68 -5.29 -17.13 -21.07
CA LYS A 68 -5.07 -16.96 -22.51
C LYS A 68 -4.19 -18.06 -23.11
N GLU A 69 -3.15 -18.47 -22.38
CA GLU A 69 -2.27 -19.57 -22.79
C GLU A 69 -3.05 -20.88 -22.90
N CYS A 70 -3.85 -21.23 -21.89
CA CYS A 70 -4.68 -22.44 -21.93
C CYS A 70 -5.65 -22.45 -23.11
N GLU A 71 -6.34 -21.33 -23.37
CA GLU A 71 -7.24 -21.19 -24.53
C GLU A 71 -6.47 -21.34 -25.86
N SER A 72 -5.28 -20.74 -25.97
CA SER A 72 -4.45 -20.85 -27.18
C SER A 72 -3.98 -22.27 -27.48
N LYS A 73 -3.85 -23.11 -26.42
CA LYS A 73 -3.50 -24.53 -26.50
C LYS A 73 -4.72 -25.44 -26.71
N GLY A 74 -5.93 -24.87 -26.79
CA GLY A 74 -7.18 -25.64 -26.95
C GLY A 74 -7.59 -26.43 -25.72
N LEU A 75 -6.99 -26.17 -24.54
CA LEU A 75 -7.38 -26.81 -23.29
C LEU A 75 -8.80 -26.42 -22.93
N LYS A 76 -9.58 -27.34 -22.35
CA LYS A 76 -10.94 -27.05 -21.89
C LYS A 76 -11.03 -27.22 -20.38
N PRO A 77 -11.81 -26.36 -19.69
CA PRO A 77 -12.14 -26.60 -18.30
C PRO A 77 -12.99 -27.87 -18.21
N GLU A 78 -12.83 -28.63 -17.12
CA GLU A 78 -13.72 -29.73 -16.79
C GLU A 78 -15.18 -29.22 -16.74
N PRO A 79 -16.14 -29.87 -17.43
CA PRO A 79 -17.53 -29.42 -17.42
C PRO A 79 -18.11 -29.33 -16.01
N GLY A 80 -18.70 -28.18 -15.67
CA GLY A 80 -19.31 -27.94 -14.35
C GLY A 80 -18.32 -27.60 -13.23
N ALA A 81 -17.01 -27.68 -13.46
CA ALA A 81 -16.02 -27.31 -12.45
C ALA A 81 -15.92 -25.78 -12.31
N THR A 82 -15.94 -25.30 -11.07
CA THR A 82 -15.65 -23.89 -10.74
C THR A 82 -14.15 -23.66 -10.56
N GLU A 83 -13.39 -24.68 -10.15
CA GLU A 83 -11.95 -24.64 -9.88
C GLU A 83 -11.12 -24.77 -11.17
N THR A 84 -11.27 -23.83 -12.11
CA THR A 84 -10.66 -23.94 -13.45
C THR A 84 -9.71 -22.79 -13.74
N TYR A 85 -8.95 -22.91 -14.83
CA TYR A 85 -8.10 -21.82 -15.31
C TYR A 85 -8.90 -20.57 -15.76
N ARG A 86 -10.24 -20.61 -15.82
CA ARG A 86 -11.11 -19.45 -16.12
C ARG A 86 -11.52 -18.64 -14.89
N ASN A 87 -11.57 -19.28 -13.72
CA ASN A 87 -12.01 -18.63 -12.47
C ASN A 87 -10.83 -18.41 -11.53
N ARG A 88 -10.89 -17.40 -10.67
CA ARG A 88 -9.84 -17.12 -9.69
C ARG A 88 -10.42 -17.05 -8.29
N MET A 89 -9.76 -17.75 -7.38
CA MET A 89 -10.00 -17.61 -5.96
C MET A 89 -9.55 -16.22 -5.53
N MET A 90 -10.46 -15.48 -4.93
CA MET A 90 -10.29 -14.10 -4.50
C MET A 90 -10.73 -14.00 -3.05
N THR A 91 -10.07 -13.12 -2.31
CA THR A 91 -10.58 -12.66 -1.01
C THR A 91 -11.26 -11.33 -1.23
N PHE A 92 -12.51 -11.21 -0.79
CA PHE A 92 -13.20 -9.95 -0.71
C PHE A 92 -13.06 -9.38 0.71
N ILE A 93 -12.68 -8.12 0.78
CA ILE A 93 -12.58 -7.37 2.03
C ILE A 93 -13.48 -6.15 1.86
N ASN A 94 -14.36 -5.92 2.82
CA ASN A 94 -15.18 -4.72 2.83
C ASN A 94 -14.27 -3.50 3.05
N MET A 95 -14.26 -2.56 2.10
CA MET A 95 -13.43 -1.35 2.19
C MET A 95 -13.89 -0.39 3.30
N ASP A 96 -15.14 -0.52 3.75
CA ASP A 96 -15.71 0.28 4.83
C ASP A 96 -15.52 -0.41 6.20
N ASP A 97 -14.81 -1.55 6.26
CA ASP A 97 -14.49 -2.24 7.51
C ASP A 97 -13.49 -1.40 8.34
N PRO A 98 -13.80 -1.04 9.60
CA PRO A 98 -12.91 -0.23 10.43
C PRO A 98 -11.59 -0.95 10.78
N GLY A 99 -11.54 -2.28 10.66
CA GLY A 99 -10.33 -3.09 10.82
C GLY A 99 -9.41 -3.06 9.59
N LEU A 100 -9.88 -2.59 8.44
CA LEU A 100 -9.04 -2.41 7.25
C LEU A 100 -8.27 -1.09 7.35
N VAL A 101 -6.96 -1.20 7.51
CA VAL A 101 -6.06 -0.04 7.52
C VAL A 101 -5.06 -0.12 6.38
N VAL A 102 -4.65 1.04 5.88
CA VAL A 102 -3.52 1.16 4.95
C VAL A 102 -2.35 1.70 5.75
N LEU A 103 -1.26 0.96 5.80
CA LEU A 103 -0.08 1.33 6.55
C LEU A 103 0.89 2.12 5.66
N PRO A 104 1.66 3.04 6.25
CA PRO A 104 2.66 3.77 5.50
C PRO A 104 3.82 2.86 5.11
N THR A 105 4.38 3.11 3.93
CA THR A 105 5.65 2.52 3.51
C THR A 105 6.71 3.62 3.46
N HIS A 106 7.63 3.61 4.42
CA HIS A 106 8.69 4.61 4.57
C HIS A 106 9.88 4.31 3.64
N ARG A 107 10.71 5.33 3.37
CA ARG A 107 11.81 5.25 2.40
C ARG A 107 13.13 5.41 3.12
N VAL A 108 13.99 4.41 3.00
CA VAL A 108 15.38 4.49 3.44
C VAL A 108 16.21 4.77 2.20
N VAL A 109 16.88 5.92 2.15
CA VAL A 109 17.64 6.35 0.97
C VAL A 109 19.11 6.03 1.16
N HIS A 110 19.73 5.49 0.12
CA HIS A 110 21.14 5.10 0.11
C HIS A 110 21.80 5.37 -1.25
N SER A 111 23.14 5.46 -1.22
CA SER A 111 23.98 5.54 -2.43
C SER A 111 23.64 6.71 -3.39
N VAL A 112 23.04 7.79 -2.89
CA VAL A 112 22.83 9.04 -3.64
C VAL A 112 24.16 9.75 -3.78
N LYS A 113 24.57 10.02 -5.02
CA LYS A 113 25.84 10.68 -5.32
C LYS A 113 25.81 12.14 -4.86
N ASN A 114 26.90 12.60 -4.26
CA ASN A 114 27.07 13.99 -3.81
C ASN A 114 25.94 14.48 -2.88
N PHE A 115 25.40 13.59 -2.05
CA PHE A 115 24.43 13.96 -1.04
C PHE A 115 25.05 14.94 -0.04
N ASP A 116 24.38 16.07 0.13
CA ASP A 116 24.78 17.13 1.04
C ASP A 116 23.53 17.60 1.81
N LEU A 117 23.60 17.50 3.13
CA LEU A 117 22.46 17.76 4.00
C LEU A 117 22.03 19.23 3.94
N ASP A 118 22.97 20.16 4.05
CA ASP A 118 22.67 21.59 4.10
C ASP A 118 22.08 22.09 2.79
N ARG A 119 22.61 21.60 1.66
CA ARG A 119 22.07 21.86 0.32
C ARG A 119 20.66 21.27 0.17
N PHE A 120 20.43 20.05 0.65
CA PHE A 120 19.11 19.42 0.60
C PHE A 120 18.08 20.25 1.39
N ILE A 121 18.39 20.60 2.64
CA ILE A 121 17.49 21.39 3.49
C ILE A 121 17.22 22.77 2.88
N SER A 122 18.27 23.48 2.44
CA SER A 122 18.13 24.79 1.79
C SER A 122 17.26 24.72 0.52
N ALA A 123 17.34 23.63 -0.24
CA ALA A 123 16.52 23.44 -1.42
C ALA A 123 15.06 23.08 -1.06
N ALA A 124 14.85 22.26 -0.02
CA ALA A 124 13.53 21.89 0.49
C ALA A 124 12.76 23.11 1.02
N GLU A 125 13.42 24.07 1.67
CA GLU A 125 12.81 25.28 2.22
C GLU A 125 12.02 26.14 1.21
N LYS A 126 12.34 26.01 -0.09
CA LYS A 126 11.62 26.69 -1.18
C LYS A 126 10.15 26.30 -1.24
N ASN A 127 9.85 25.01 -1.09
CA ASN A 127 8.50 24.46 -1.23
C ASN A 127 7.93 23.95 0.09
N PHE A 128 8.78 23.74 1.10
CA PHE A 128 8.40 23.20 2.39
C PHE A 128 8.71 24.19 3.51
N LYS A 129 7.82 24.25 4.50
CA LYS A 129 8.16 24.76 5.83
C LYS A 129 8.98 23.68 6.53
N VAL A 130 10.20 24.03 6.94
CA VAL A 130 11.12 23.11 7.60
C VAL A 130 11.20 23.46 9.08
N GLU A 131 10.86 22.50 9.94
CA GLU A 131 10.99 22.63 11.40
C GLU A 131 12.03 21.63 11.92
N ARG A 132 12.97 22.09 12.75
CA ARG A 132 14.07 21.29 13.30
C ARG A 132 13.72 20.77 14.68
N TYR A 133 14.02 19.51 14.92
CA TYR A 133 13.80 18.82 16.18
C TYR A 133 15.10 18.15 16.62
N ALA A 134 15.44 18.21 17.90
CA ALA A 134 16.52 17.39 18.44
C ALA A 134 16.20 15.89 18.27
N GLU A 135 17.21 15.05 18.09
CA GLU A 135 17.06 13.60 17.95
C GLU A 135 16.22 12.96 19.09
N SER A 136 16.38 13.45 20.32
CA SER A 136 15.60 12.98 21.49
C SER A 136 14.09 13.24 21.38
N LYS A 137 13.65 14.06 20.43
CA LYS A 137 12.26 14.43 20.17
C LYS A 137 11.63 13.67 18.99
N PHE A 138 12.18 12.52 18.61
CA PHE A 138 11.64 11.71 17.50
C PHE A 138 10.13 11.42 17.64
N GLN A 139 9.68 11.03 18.82
CA GLN A 139 8.26 10.73 19.05
C GLN A 139 7.37 11.98 18.93
N GLU A 140 7.87 13.14 19.37
CA GLU A 140 7.16 14.43 19.26
C GLU A 140 6.97 14.84 17.79
N VAL A 141 8.04 14.74 16.98
CA VAL A 141 7.96 15.11 15.56
C VAL A 141 7.07 14.14 14.76
N MET A 142 7.13 12.84 15.07
CA MET A 142 6.23 11.83 14.46
C MET A 142 4.77 12.05 14.83
N ALA A 143 4.47 12.41 16.09
CA ALA A 143 3.12 12.73 16.52
C ALA A 143 2.59 14.00 15.85
N LYS A 144 3.42 15.03 15.71
CA LYS A 144 3.06 16.26 15.01
C LYS A 144 2.80 16.03 13.51
N MET A 145 3.63 15.22 12.85
CA MET A 145 3.43 14.81 11.45
C MET A 145 2.05 14.17 11.27
N ALA A 146 1.72 13.18 12.10
CA ALA A 146 0.43 12.49 12.03
C ALA A 146 -0.76 13.45 12.25
N MET A 147 -0.68 14.30 13.29
CA MET A 147 -1.72 15.28 13.60
C MET A 147 -1.98 16.25 12.44
N LEU A 148 -0.92 16.78 11.83
CA LEU A 148 -1.04 17.69 10.68
C LEU A 148 -1.59 16.95 9.44
N GLY A 149 -1.18 15.70 9.21
CA GLY A 149 -1.73 14.85 8.15
C GLY A 149 -3.24 14.57 8.31
N GLU A 150 -3.72 14.43 9.54
CA GLU A 150 -5.17 14.33 9.82
C GLU A 150 -5.91 15.64 9.49
N GLN A 151 -5.26 16.79 9.66
CA GLN A 151 -5.79 18.12 9.31
C GLN A 151 -5.71 18.43 7.80
N GLY A 152 -5.16 17.52 6.99
CA GLY A 152 -5.06 17.66 5.54
C GLY A 152 -3.73 18.25 5.05
N GLU A 153 -2.77 18.49 5.93
CA GLU A 153 -1.45 18.98 5.57
C GLU A 153 -0.55 17.85 5.04
N HIS A 154 0.24 18.13 4.01
CA HIS A 154 1.21 17.18 3.48
C HIS A 154 2.53 17.26 4.23
N THR A 155 2.82 16.27 5.07
CA THR A 155 3.95 16.29 5.99
C THR A 155 4.85 15.06 5.90
N PHE A 156 6.15 15.29 6.09
CA PHE A 156 7.17 14.25 6.05
C PHE A 156 8.17 14.46 7.19
N VAL A 157 8.57 13.38 7.85
CA VAL A 157 9.71 13.42 8.76
C VAL A 157 10.95 12.90 8.05
N PHE A 158 11.99 13.72 8.01
CA PHE A 158 13.27 13.43 7.42
C PHE A 158 14.33 13.27 8.51
N VAL A 159 14.98 12.11 8.52
CA VAL A 159 16.01 11.73 9.48
C VAL A 159 17.31 11.48 8.72
N PRO A 160 18.28 12.41 8.73
CA PRO A 160 19.59 12.19 8.13
C PRO A 160 20.47 11.29 9.02
N LYS A 161 21.35 10.53 8.38
CA LYS A 161 22.34 9.73 9.09
C LYS A 161 23.36 10.62 9.79
N ASN A 162 23.76 10.22 11.00
CA ASN A 162 24.74 10.91 11.85
C ASN A 162 24.37 12.37 12.19
N ALA A 163 23.11 12.77 12.02
CA ALA A 163 22.65 14.11 12.37
C ALA A 163 22.05 14.14 13.78
N LYS A 164 22.31 15.22 14.51
CA LYS A 164 21.74 15.47 15.84
C LYS A 164 20.31 16.03 15.80
N GLU A 165 19.83 16.31 14.59
CA GLU A 165 18.57 16.98 14.33
C GLU A 165 17.79 16.25 13.25
N TYR A 166 16.48 16.18 13.45
CA TYR A 166 15.49 15.65 12.53
C TYR A 166 14.59 16.79 12.05
N TYR A 167 13.94 16.58 10.92
CA TYR A 167 13.25 17.65 10.21
C TYR A 167 11.81 17.26 9.93
N LEU A 168 10.87 18.13 10.28
CA LEU A 168 9.50 18.06 9.78
C LEU A 168 9.39 18.97 8.55
N LEU A 169 9.01 18.38 7.43
CA LEU A 169 8.80 19.07 6.17
C LEU A 169 7.30 19.14 5.91
N THR A 170 6.72 20.34 5.94
CA THR A 170 5.30 20.57 5.60
C THR A 170 5.21 21.31 4.27
N LEU A 171 4.50 20.77 3.28
CA LEU A 171 4.35 21.42 1.98
C LEU A 171 3.65 22.77 2.15
N ARG A 172 4.18 23.83 1.53
CA ARG A 172 3.63 25.21 1.68
C ARG A 172 2.40 25.45 0.82
N ASP A 173 2.44 24.96 -0.42
CA ASP A 173 1.40 25.17 -1.42
C ASP A 173 1.32 23.93 -2.29
N GLU A 174 0.15 23.32 -2.32
CA GLU A 174 -0.12 22.12 -3.10
C GLU A 174 -0.18 22.38 -4.60
N SER A 175 -0.43 23.63 -5.03
CA SER A 175 -0.56 24.03 -6.43
C SER A 175 0.70 23.75 -7.25
N ILE A 176 1.86 23.69 -6.58
CA ILE A 176 3.12 23.31 -7.24
C ILE A 176 3.01 21.94 -7.93
N MET A 177 2.21 21.03 -7.37
CA MET A 177 2.00 19.69 -7.93
C MET A 177 1.27 19.74 -9.29
N ASP A 178 0.44 20.75 -9.54
CA ASP A 178 -0.23 20.92 -10.83
C ASP A 178 0.75 21.30 -11.93
N SER A 179 1.71 22.16 -11.61
CA SER A 179 2.78 22.54 -12.53
C SER A 179 3.83 21.44 -12.71
N ARG A 180 4.06 20.63 -11.66
CA ARG A 180 5.10 19.60 -11.63
C ARG A 180 4.70 18.30 -12.32
N ILE A 181 3.40 17.97 -12.30
CA ILE A 181 2.83 16.76 -12.88
C ILE A 181 2.06 17.14 -14.14
N THR A 182 2.69 16.84 -15.28
CA THR A 182 2.16 17.10 -16.62
C THR A 182 1.26 15.97 -17.12
N GLU A 183 1.34 14.80 -16.48
CA GLU A 183 0.51 13.64 -16.77
C GLU A 183 -0.97 13.96 -16.51
N GLN A 184 -1.83 13.40 -17.37
CA GLN A 184 -3.28 13.55 -17.24
C GLN A 184 -3.81 12.62 -16.15
N VAL A 185 -3.66 13.05 -14.91
CA VAL A 185 -4.12 12.38 -13.69
C VAL A 185 -4.91 13.34 -12.81
N SER A 186 -5.77 12.78 -11.97
CA SER A 186 -6.66 13.48 -11.06
C SER A 186 -5.90 14.35 -10.04
N ALA A 187 -6.57 15.38 -9.52
CA ALA A 187 -6.04 16.18 -8.43
C ALA A 187 -5.73 15.30 -7.21
N GLU A 188 -6.62 14.38 -6.87
CA GLU A 188 -6.41 13.38 -5.82
C GLU A 188 -5.09 12.62 -5.97
N TRP A 189 -4.75 12.18 -7.18
CA TRP A 189 -3.49 11.49 -7.44
C TRP A 189 -2.28 12.41 -7.24
N LYS A 190 -2.37 13.65 -7.73
CA LYS A 190 -1.30 14.67 -7.61
C LYS A 190 -1.03 15.03 -6.15
N ARG A 191 -2.05 15.01 -5.30
CA ARG A 191 -1.99 15.41 -3.88
C ARG A 191 -1.76 14.26 -2.91
N LEU A 192 -1.47 13.06 -3.39
CA LEU A 192 -1.02 12.00 -2.48
C LEU A 192 0.34 12.37 -1.86
N ASP A 193 0.49 12.16 -0.54
CA ASP A 193 1.78 12.34 0.16
C ASP A 193 2.90 11.55 -0.52
N VAL A 194 2.60 10.33 -0.99
CA VAL A 194 3.60 9.52 -1.72
C VAL A 194 4.00 10.15 -3.05
N THR A 195 3.08 10.79 -3.77
CA THR A 195 3.36 11.48 -5.02
C THR A 195 4.21 12.72 -4.75
N ILE A 196 3.85 13.51 -3.74
CA ILE A 196 4.59 14.71 -3.31
C ILE A 196 6.01 14.34 -2.90
N LEU A 197 6.19 13.29 -2.08
CA LEU A 197 7.50 12.78 -1.69
C LEU A 197 8.32 12.38 -2.92
N HIS A 198 7.74 11.57 -3.81
CA HIS A 198 8.45 11.05 -4.98
C HIS A 198 8.90 12.18 -5.91
N LYS A 199 8.00 13.13 -6.22
CA LYS A 199 8.31 14.21 -7.17
C LYS A 199 9.17 15.30 -6.57
N LEU A 200 8.77 15.87 -5.44
CA LEU A 200 9.41 17.07 -4.92
C LEU A 200 10.64 16.77 -4.06
N LEU A 201 10.69 15.65 -3.33
CA LEU A 201 11.80 15.37 -2.40
C LEU A 201 12.79 14.36 -2.97
N LEU A 202 12.31 13.28 -3.61
CA LEU A 202 13.20 12.24 -4.15
C LEU A 202 13.71 12.59 -5.55
N GLU A 203 12.82 12.93 -6.48
CA GLU A 203 13.20 13.22 -7.88
C GLU A 203 13.88 14.58 -7.98
N ASP A 204 13.22 15.67 -7.56
CA ASP A 204 13.75 17.03 -7.76
C ASP A 204 15.00 17.36 -6.92
N LEU A 205 15.07 16.87 -5.68
CA LEU A 205 16.17 17.23 -4.77
C LEU A 205 17.28 16.16 -4.68
N LEU A 206 16.93 14.88 -4.81
CA LEU A 206 17.90 13.78 -4.68
C LEU A 206 18.21 13.09 -6.02
N GLY A 207 17.52 13.44 -7.11
CA GLY A 207 17.74 12.84 -8.43
C GLY A 207 17.31 11.37 -8.52
N ILE A 208 16.45 10.90 -7.62
CA ILE A 208 15.93 9.53 -7.62
C ILE A 208 14.66 9.50 -8.48
N ASP A 209 14.84 9.22 -9.76
CA ASP A 209 13.74 9.17 -10.73
C ASP A 209 12.83 7.94 -10.57
N ALA A 210 11.70 7.93 -11.32
CA ALA A 210 10.73 6.84 -11.29
C ALA A 210 11.35 5.47 -11.63
N LYS A 211 12.36 5.44 -12.51
CA LYS A 211 13.06 4.19 -12.87
C LYS A 211 13.92 3.69 -11.70
N ALA A 212 14.60 4.59 -10.99
CA ALA A 212 15.38 4.28 -9.80
C ALA A 212 14.48 3.77 -8.65
N LEU A 213 13.28 4.33 -8.51
CA LEU A 213 12.24 3.85 -7.59
C LEU A 213 11.80 2.43 -7.88
N GLU A 214 11.53 2.12 -9.15
CA GLU A 214 11.09 0.79 -9.60
C GLU A 214 12.18 -0.27 -9.44
N GLU A 215 13.41 0.06 -9.83
CA GLU A 215 14.57 -0.84 -9.75
C GLU A 215 15.18 -0.89 -8.33
N LYS A 216 14.67 -0.10 -7.38
CA LYS A 216 15.17 0.03 -6.00
C LYS A 216 16.67 0.32 -5.93
N ARG A 217 17.18 1.13 -6.86
CA ARG A 217 18.62 1.41 -6.97
C ARG A 217 19.18 2.23 -5.81
N ASN A 218 18.37 3.13 -5.27
CA ASN A 218 18.78 4.13 -4.27
C ASN A 218 17.89 4.15 -3.03
N LEU A 219 17.04 3.12 -2.86
CA LEU A 219 16.18 3.06 -1.70
C LEU A 219 15.74 1.64 -1.32
N TYR A 220 15.55 1.49 -0.01
CA TYR A 220 14.77 0.42 0.59
C TYR A 220 13.42 0.95 1.05
N TYR A 221 12.47 0.03 1.18
CA TYR A 221 11.14 0.31 1.72
C TYR A 221 10.99 -0.41 3.05
N ILE A 222 10.54 0.32 4.08
CA ILE A 222 10.29 -0.23 5.41
C ILE A 222 8.88 0.09 5.86
N ARG A 223 8.28 -0.83 6.63
CA ARG A 223 6.93 -0.69 7.18
C ARG A 223 6.96 -0.13 8.61
N ASN A 224 7.82 -0.67 9.46
CA ASN A 224 7.93 -0.22 10.85
C ASN A 224 8.88 0.97 10.95
N LYS A 225 8.54 1.93 11.81
CA LYS A 225 9.33 3.14 11.98
C LYS A 225 10.70 2.83 12.59
N GLU A 226 10.72 1.87 13.51
CA GLU A 226 11.89 1.42 14.27
C GLU A 226 12.95 0.79 13.37
N ASP A 227 12.55 0.23 12.22
CA ASP A 227 13.49 -0.36 11.27
C ASP A 227 14.37 0.71 10.61
N GLY A 228 13.90 1.96 10.52
CA GLY A 228 14.65 3.06 9.91
C GLY A 228 15.97 3.34 10.63
N PHE A 229 15.94 3.36 11.97
CA PHE A 229 17.15 3.54 12.78
C PHE A 229 18.13 2.38 12.63
N LYS A 230 17.63 1.14 12.51
CA LYS A 230 18.49 -0.03 12.26
C LYS A 230 19.27 0.10 10.96
N TYR A 231 18.64 0.63 9.89
CA TYR A 231 19.33 0.90 8.63
C TYR A 231 20.35 2.03 8.78
N LEU A 232 19.98 3.13 9.42
CA LEU A 232 20.88 4.27 9.67
C LEU A 232 22.14 3.83 10.45
N GLU A 233 22.00 2.93 11.42
CA GLU A 233 23.10 2.41 12.24
C GLU A 233 23.97 1.39 11.49
N LYS A 234 23.35 0.42 10.80
CA LYS A 234 24.06 -0.79 10.33
C LYS A 234 24.56 -0.71 8.90
N ASP A 235 23.86 0.02 8.04
CA ASP A 235 24.20 0.09 6.62
C ASP A 235 25.02 1.36 6.35
N PRO A 236 26.32 1.26 5.99
CA PRO A 236 27.18 2.41 5.74
C PRO A 236 26.69 3.30 4.59
N ASP A 237 26.01 2.73 3.59
CA ASP A 237 25.59 3.44 2.37
C ASP A 237 24.30 4.23 2.55
N VAL A 238 23.53 3.95 3.61
CA VAL A 238 22.31 4.70 3.95
C VAL A 238 22.66 6.11 4.35
N GLN A 239 21.88 7.07 3.87
CA GLN A 239 22.12 8.50 4.06
C GLN A 239 20.99 9.17 4.84
N CYS A 240 19.75 8.71 4.69
CA CYS A 240 18.60 9.26 5.38
C CYS A 240 17.38 8.35 5.32
N VAL A 241 16.37 8.66 6.14
CA VAL A 241 15.05 8.02 6.14
C VAL A 241 13.96 9.09 6.01
N PHE A 242 12.99 8.84 5.14
CA PHE A 242 11.75 9.59 5.04
C PHE A 242 10.58 8.77 5.60
N TYR A 243 9.94 9.31 6.62
CA TYR A 243 8.65 8.85 7.11
C TYR A 243 7.52 9.65 6.44
N VAL A 244 6.41 8.97 6.17
CA VAL A 244 5.28 9.46 5.38
C VAL A 244 3.97 9.05 6.05
N ASN A 245 2.90 9.83 5.88
CA ASN A 245 1.59 9.45 6.38
C ASN A 245 1.04 8.26 5.57
N PRO A 246 0.18 7.43 6.19
CA PRO A 246 -0.55 6.41 5.44
C PRO A 246 -1.47 7.03 4.41
N THR A 247 -1.57 6.41 3.23
CA THR A 247 -2.62 6.73 2.26
C THR A 247 -3.99 6.36 2.85
N LYS A 248 -4.98 7.24 2.77
CA LYS A 248 -6.33 6.95 3.28
C LYS A 248 -7.07 6.00 2.34
N VAL A 249 -7.89 5.09 2.88
CA VAL A 249 -8.71 4.16 2.07
C VAL A 249 -9.60 4.91 1.06
N GLU A 250 -10.16 6.05 1.47
CA GLU A 250 -10.96 6.92 0.60
C GLU A 250 -10.17 7.45 -0.60
N GLN A 251 -8.89 7.81 -0.41
CA GLN A 251 -8.03 8.26 -1.50
C GLN A 251 -7.78 7.12 -2.50
N VAL A 252 -7.54 5.90 -2.00
CA VAL A 252 -7.41 4.71 -2.86
C VAL A 252 -8.68 4.48 -3.68
N LYS A 253 -9.85 4.56 -3.03
CA LYS A 253 -11.16 4.40 -3.69
C LYS A 253 -11.37 5.44 -4.78
N LYS A 254 -11.09 6.72 -4.51
CA LYS A 254 -11.25 7.81 -5.49
C LYS A 254 -10.36 7.62 -6.71
N ILE A 255 -9.07 7.35 -6.50
CA ILE A 255 -8.09 7.17 -7.58
C ILE A 255 -8.44 5.95 -8.42
N ALA A 256 -8.73 4.82 -7.78
CA ALA A 256 -9.10 3.61 -8.51
C ALA A 256 -10.43 3.77 -9.26
N SER A 257 -11.39 4.52 -8.73
CA SER A 257 -12.66 4.83 -9.41
C SER A 257 -12.48 5.75 -10.63
N ALA A 258 -11.41 6.54 -10.66
CA ALA A 258 -11.01 7.32 -11.83
C ALA A 258 -10.30 6.47 -12.91
N GLY A 259 -10.13 5.15 -12.68
CA GLY A 259 -9.38 4.26 -13.57
C GLY A 259 -7.87 4.45 -13.49
N GLU A 260 -7.37 5.14 -12.47
CA GLU A 260 -5.97 5.49 -12.31
C GLU A 260 -5.24 4.44 -11.47
N ARG A 261 -3.96 4.23 -11.80
CA ARG A 261 -3.08 3.36 -11.02
C ARG A 261 -2.44 4.15 -9.89
N MET A 262 -2.52 3.61 -8.67
CA MET A 262 -1.85 4.18 -7.51
C MET A 262 -0.32 4.27 -7.74
N PRO A 263 0.36 5.32 -7.23
CA PRO A 263 1.82 5.40 -7.25
C PRO A 263 2.46 4.17 -6.61
N GLN A 264 3.69 3.84 -6.99
CA GLN A 264 4.37 2.66 -6.44
C GLN A 264 4.54 2.77 -4.91
N LYS A 265 4.28 1.65 -4.20
CA LYS A 265 4.42 1.55 -2.74
C LYS A 265 3.61 2.62 -1.98
N SER A 266 2.39 2.84 -2.45
CA SER A 266 1.39 3.74 -1.86
C SER A 266 0.41 3.03 -0.92
N THR A 267 0.23 1.72 -1.08
CA THR A 267 -0.75 0.92 -0.34
C THR A 267 -0.11 -0.30 0.33
N ASP A 268 -0.12 -0.35 1.65
CA ASP A 268 0.14 -1.56 2.45
C ASP A 268 -1.10 -1.92 3.28
N PHE A 269 -2.06 -2.59 2.67
CA PHE A 269 -3.30 -3.02 3.35
C PHE A 269 -3.00 -4.02 4.46
N TYR A 270 -3.63 -3.81 5.62
CA TYR A 270 -3.50 -4.63 6.80
C TYR A 270 -4.87 -4.81 7.49
N PRO A 271 -5.16 -5.98 8.10
CA PRO A 271 -4.31 -7.18 8.20
C PRO A 271 -4.10 -7.90 6.86
N LYS A 272 -2.93 -8.53 6.70
CA LYS A 272 -2.64 -9.40 5.56
C LYS A 272 -3.14 -10.81 5.89
N LEU A 273 -3.85 -11.43 4.96
CA LEU A 273 -4.21 -12.85 5.11
C LEU A 273 -2.97 -13.74 5.08
N LEU A 274 -2.96 -14.73 5.96
CA LEU A 274 -1.92 -15.75 5.97
C LEU A 274 -1.99 -16.57 4.67
N THR A 275 -0.85 -16.72 4.00
CA THR A 275 -0.77 -17.49 2.75
C THR A 275 -0.89 -18.99 3.03
N GLY A 276 -1.57 -19.72 2.14
CA GLY A 276 -1.65 -21.18 2.20
C GLY A 276 -2.79 -21.73 3.07
N MET A 277 -3.62 -20.86 3.69
CA MET A 277 -4.81 -21.31 4.41
C MET A 277 -5.85 -21.97 3.49
N VAL A 278 -5.99 -21.44 2.27
CA VAL A 278 -6.86 -21.99 1.22
C VAL A 278 -6.05 -22.03 -0.08
N ILE A 279 -6.16 -23.12 -0.83
CA ILE A 279 -5.49 -23.33 -2.11
C ILE A 279 -6.53 -23.74 -3.13
N ASN A 280 -6.54 -23.07 -4.29
CA ASN A 280 -7.40 -23.43 -5.41
C ASN A 280 -6.71 -24.49 -6.28
N LYS A 281 -7.28 -25.69 -6.35
CA LYS A 281 -6.78 -26.76 -7.23
C LYS A 281 -7.35 -26.57 -8.64
N LEU A 282 -6.49 -26.35 -9.63
CA LEU A 282 -6.96 -26.22 -11.01
C LEU A 282 -7.32 -27.58 -11.62
N ARG A 283 -8.53 -27.68 -12.16
CA ARG A 283 -9.05 -28.85 -12.88
C ARG A 283 -9.13 -28.60 -14.38
N PHE A 284 -8.75 -29.62 -15.14
CA PHE A 284 -8.69 -29.63 -16.61
C PHE A 284 -9.37 -30.90 -17.11
N SER A 285 -10.00 -30.85 -18.28
CA SER A 285 -10.35 -32.07 -19.01
C SER A 285 -9.12 -32.59 -19.76
N GLU A 286 -8.95 -33.91 -19.83
CA GLU A 286 -8.02 -34.56 -20.78
C GLU A 286 -8.39 -34.28 -22.24
#